data_AF-A0A9P1KDI4-F1
#
_entry.id   AF-A0A9P1KDI4-F1
#
_cell.length_a   1.000
_cell.length_b   1.000
_cell.length_c   1.000
_cell.angle_alpha   90.00
_cell.angle_beta   90.00
_cell.angle_gamma   90.00
#
_symmetry.space_group_name_H-M   'P 1'
#
loop_
_entity.id
_entity.type
_entity.pdbx_description
1 polymer ?
#
loop_
_entity_poly.entity_id
_entity_poly.type
_entity_poly.pdbx_seq_one_letter_code
_entity_poly.pdbx_strand_id
1 'polypeptide(L)'
;MEIRRAYRELSKRYHPDTTDLSEDCAKAKFQELNEAYSILSNPDRRQIYDQTISTTRVITPPTEINYRHHSRPSKSRHSSATEAIAAENRPLSPGELFALLMMAVSLISCLGLAIAIAMFRSDITL
;
A
#
# COMPACT_ATOMS: atom_id res chain seq x y z
N MET A 1 7.20 -15.50 14.16
CA MET A 1 5.82 -16.00 13.90
C MET A 1 4.73 -15.02 14.34
N GLU A 2 4.95 -14.18 15.36
CA GLU A 2 3.97 -13.21 15.86
C GLU A 2 3.53 -12.15 14.84
N ILE A 3 4.45 -11.58 14.07
CA ILE A 3 4.12 -10.54 13.07
C ILE A 3 3.11 -11.06 12.04
N ARG A 4 3.30 -12.31 11.58
CA ARG A 4 2.37 -12.98 10.66
C ARG A 4 1.01 -13.24 11.31
N ARG A 5 1.00 -13.58 12.60
CA ARG A 5 -0.23 -13.83 13.37
C ARG A 5 -1.03 -12.54 13.57
N ALA A 6 -0.35 -11.48 14.01
CA ALA A 6 -0.94 -10.15 14.21
C ALA A 6 -1.49 -9.59 12.89
N TYR A 7 -0.74 -9.73 11.79
CA TYR A 7 -1.21 -9.37 10.46
C TYR A 7 -2.51 -10.09 10.10
N ARG A 8 -2.56 -11.42 10.22
CA ARG A 8 -3.77 -12.19 9.92
C ARG A 8 -4.98 -11.77 10.75
N GLU A 9 -4.77 -11.42 12.01
CA GLU A 9 -5.85 -10.96 12.90
C GLU A 9 -6.35 -9.57 12.51
N LEU A 10 -5.45 -8.63 12.26
CA LEU A 10 -5.79 -7.26 11.86
C LEU A 10 -6.38 -7.21 10.44
N SER A 11 -5.90 -8.05 9.52
CA SER A 11 -6.45 -8.15 8.16
C SER A 11 -7.92 -8.57 8.18
N LYS A 12 -8.32 -9.47 9.09
CA LYS A 12 -9.73 -9.84 9.26
C LYS A 12 -10.56 -8.69 9.85
N ARG A 13 -9.99 -7.92 10.77
CA ARG A 13 -10.66 -6.78 11.42
C ARG A 13 -10.81 -5.56 10.52
N TYR A 14 -10.02 -5.43 9.47
CA TYR A 14 -10.07 -4.30 8.52
C TYR A 14 -10.47 -4.73 7.11
N HIS A 15 -10.94 -5.97 6.95
CA HIS A 15 -11.44 -6.43 5.67
C HIS A 15 -12.77 -5.72 5.35
N PRO A 16 -12.96 -5.16 4.14
CA PRO A 16 -14.17 -4.41 3.80
C PRO A 16 -15.46 -5.22 3.99
N ASP A 17 -15.38 -6.56 3.90
CA ASP A 17 -16.51 -7.48 4.06
C ASP A 17 -16.83 -7.86 5.53
N THR A 18 -15.94 -7.56 6.48
CA THR A 18 -16.07 -8.03 7.88
C THR A 18 -16.13 -6.89 8.89
N THR A 19 -16.03 -5.64 8.43
CA THR A 19 -15.85 -4.48 9.31
C THR A 19 -17.05 -3.53 9.20
N ASP A 20 -17.52 -3.04 10.35
CA ASP A 20 -18.56 -1.99 10.40
C ASP A 20 -18.02 -0.58 10.09
N LEU A 21 -16.74 -0.47 9.73
CA LEU A 21 -16.11 0.80 9.36
C LEU A 21 -16.49 1.16 7.91
N SER A 22 -16.61 2.46 7.65
CA SER A 22 -16.74 2.98 6.27
C SER A 22 -15.62 2.43 5.38
N GLU A 23 -15.98 2.05 4.14
CA GLU A 23 -15.07 1.44 3.15
C GLU A 23 -13.75 2.19 3.02
N ASP A 24 -13.77 3.52 2.97
CA ASP A 24 -12.58 4.35 2.84
C ASP A 24 -11.64 4.21 4.05
N CYS A 25 -12.20 4.13 5.25
CA CYS A 25 -11.43 4.00 6.48
C CYS A 25 -10.88 2.58 6.66
N ALA A 26 -11.67 1.57 6.30
CA ALA A 26 -11.22 0.18 6.28
C ALA A 26 -10.07 -0.01 5.27
N LYS A 27 -10.23 0.53 4.05
CA LYS A 27 -9.22 0.48 2.98
C LYS A 27 -7.93 1.19 3.39
N ALA A 28 -8.01 2.38 3.96
CA ALA A 28 -6.84 3.12 4.43
C ALA A 28 -6.06 2.35 5.50
N LYS A 29 -6.75 1.79 6.51
CA LYS A 29 -6.12 0.98 7.57
C LYS A 29 -5.56 -0.33 7.04
N PHE A 30 -6.24 -0.96 6.09
CA PHE A 30 -5.75 -2.18 5.46
C PHE A 30 -4.49 -1.92 4.63
N GLN A 31 -4.42 -0.77 3.95
CA GLN A 31 -3.24 -0.33 3.22
C GLN A 31 -2.05 -0.08 4.15
N GLU A 32 -2.27 0.63 5.26
CA GLU A 32 -1.25 0.88 6.29
C GLU A 32 -0.74 -0.44 6.91
N LEU A 33 -1.65 -1.39 7.19
CA LEU A 33 -1.31 -2.71 7.69
C LEU A 33 -0.40 -3.49 6.72
N ASN A 34 -0.70 -3.44 5.42
CA ASN A 34 0.10 -4.10 4.39
C ASN A 34 1.50 -3.49 4.28
N GLU A 35 1.60 -2.17 4.33
CA GLU A 35 2.87 -1.45 4.27
C GLU A 35 3.77 -1.82 5.45
N ALA A 36 3.21 -1.77 6.67
CA ALA A 36 3.90 -2.18 7.89
C ALA A 36 4.35 -3.64 7.84
N TYR A 37 3.49 -4.56 7.37
CA TYR A 37 3.85 -5.96 7.21
C TYR A 37 4.97 -6.16 6.18
N SER A 38 5.00 -5.39 5.09
CA SER A 38 6.05 -5.50 4.08
C SER A 38 7.45 -5.22 4.65
N ILE A 39 7.55 -4.27 5.58
CA ILE A 39 8.80 -3.86 6.24
C ILE A 39 9.14 -4.85 7.35
N LEU A 40 8.17 -5.16 8.22
CA LEU A 40 8.40 -5.95 9.44
C LEU A 40 8.50 -7.46 9.18
N SER A 41 7.98 -7.95 8.05
CA SER A 41 8.01 -9.38 7.72
C SER A 41 9.39 -9.89 7.31
N ASN A 42 10.24 -9.02 6.76
CA ASN A 42 11.61 -9.35 6.37
C ASN A 42 12.60 -8.80 7.42
N PRO A 43 13.46 -9.64 8.01
CA PRO A 43 14.42 -9.20 9.02
C PRO A 43 15.37 -8.11 8.51
N ASP A 44 15.81 -8.16 7.26
CA ASP A 44 16.75 -7.20 6.68
C ASP A 44 16.09 -5.83 6.52
N ARG A 45 14.85 -5.81 5.99
CA ARG A 45 14.06 -4.57 5.84
C ARG A 45 13.72 -3.95 7.19
N ARG A 46 13.40 -4.78 8.17
CA ARG A 46 13.17 -4.34 9.54
C ARG A 46 14.43 -3.71 10.14
N GLN A 47 15.59 -4.33 9.96
CA GLN A 47 16.84 -3.80 10.50
C GLN A 47 17.16 -2.41 9.92
N ILE A 48 16.99 -2.22 8.62
CA ILE A 48 17.19 -0.92 7.96
C ILE A 48 16.22 0.13 8.51
N TYR A 49 14.95 -0.24 8.70
CA TYR A 49 13.94 0.62 9.30
C TYR A 49 14.29 1.01 10.75
N ASP A 50 14.68 0.04 11.56
CA ASP A 50 15.08 0.24 12.96
C ASP A 50 16.35 1.12 13.07
N GLN A 51 17.31 0.97 12.15
CA GLN A 51 18.48 1.85 12.05
C GLN A 51 18.10 3.29 11.71
N THR A 52 17.20 3.48 10.74
CA THR A 52 16.70 4.81 10.31
C THR A 52 16.00 5.54 11.46
N ILE A 53 15.17 4.83 12.23
CA ILE A 53 14.52 5.37 13.44
C ILE A 53 15.55 5.68 14.53
N SER A 54 16.52 4.79 14.73
CA SER A 54 17.55 4.97 15.75
C SER A 54 18.36 6.24 15.48
N THR A 55 18.77 6.51 14.25
CA THR A 55 19.46 7.75 13.86
C THR A 55 18.61 8.99 14.15
N THR A 56 17.28 8.90 13.97
CA THR A 56 16.35 10.00 14.27
C THR A 56 16.21 10.27 15.78
N ARG A 57 16.57 9.30 16.65
CA ARG A 57 16.50 9.41 18.12
C ARG A 57 17.76 9.93 18.79
N VAL A 58 18.85 10.23 18.07
CA VAL A 58 20.15 10.61 18.69
C VAL A 58 20.30 12.11 18.98
N ILE A 59 19.22 12.89 19.07
CA ILE A 59 19.30 14.28 19.54
C ILE A 59 18.31 14.54 20.68
N THR A 60 18.45 13.80 21.77
CA THR A 60 18.17 14.32 23.12
C THR A 60 19.07 13.61 24.14
N PRO A 61 19.95 14.33 24.85
CA PRO A 61 20.69 13.76 25.96
C PRO A 61 19.73 13.24 27.05
N PRO A 62 20.13 12.25 27.87
CA PRO A 62 19.26 11.61 28.83
C PRO A 62 19.02 12.55 30.02
N THR A 63 18.01 13.40 29.91
CA THR A 63 17.34 13.94 31.10
C THR A 63 16.22 12.98 31.42
N GLU A 64 16.30 12.34 32.60
CA GLU A 64 15.25 11.50 33.14
C GLU A 64 13.90 12.21 33.06
N ILE A 65 13.00 11.74 32.22
CA ILE A 65 11.60 12.17 32.24
C ILE A 65 10.76 10.96 32.63
N ASN A 66 10.31 11.02 33.88
CA ASN A 66 9.25 10.25 34.49
C ASN A 66 8.03 10.20 33.54
N TYR A 67 7.78 9.05 32.91
CA TYR A 67 6.64 8.86 32.01
C TYR A 67 5.35 8.69 32.81
N ARG A 68 4.79 9.82 33.21
CA ARG A 68 3.39 9.95 33.65
C ARG A 68 2.62 10.78 32.62
N HIS A 69 1.38 10.35 32.37
CA HIS A 69 0.31 11.00 31.60
C HIS A 69 0.45 11.03 30.07
N HIS A 70 -0.41 10.28 29.35
CA HIS A 70 -1.74 10.73 28.89
C HIS A 70 -1.69 12.00 28.06
N SER A 71 -1.90 11.87 26.74
CA SER A 71 -2.68 12.80 25.90
C SER A 71 -2.79 12.28 24.46
N ARG A 72 -3.99 11.81 24.06
CA ARG A 72 -4.55 12.07 22.72
C ARG A 72 -4.95 13.55 22.70
N PRO A 73 -4.81 14.32 21.60
CA PRO A 73 -5.70 14.26 20.42
C PRO A 73 -4.89 14.61 19.12
N SER A 74 -5.38 14.87 17.90
CA SER A 74 -6.70 15.28 17.38
C SER A 74 -6.77 14.98 15.87
N LYS A 75 -7.99 15.09 15.35
CA LYS A 75 -8.46 14.90 13.97
C LYS A 75 -8.26 16.19 13.15
N SER A 76 -7.74 16.12 11.93
CA SER A 76 -7.98 17.12 10.87
C SER A 76 -7.85 16.42 9.50
N ARG A 77 -8.96 16.16 8.79
CA ARG A 77 -9.72 17.02 7.85
C ARG A 77 -8.93 17.39 6.58
N HIS A 78 -9.30 16.69 5.50
CA HIS A 78 -9.59 17.20 4.15
C HIS A 78 -8.89 18.48 3.71
N SER A 79 -8.07 18.37 2.65
CA SER A 79 -7.86 19.41 1.63
C SER A 79 -7.26 18.71 0.39
N SER A 80 -8.09 18.24 -0.55
CA SER A 80 -8.40 18.93 -1.82
C SER A 80 -7.18 19.36 -2.65
N ALA A 81 -6.93 18.59 -3.72
CA ALA A 81 -6.69 19.06 -5.08
C ALA A 81 -5.47 19.96 -5.40
N THR A 82 -4.30 19.73 -4.80
CA THR A 82 -3.05 20.41 -5.22
C THR A 82 -1.78 19.60 -4.94
N GLU A 83 -1.68 18.33 -5.35
CA GLU A 83 -0.44 17.54 -5.16
C GLU A 83 -0.06 16.72 -6.41
N ALA A 84 -0.16 17.33 -7.60
CA ALA A 84 0.34 16.74 -8.84
C ALA A 84 1.85 16.94 -9.08
N ILE A 85 2.59 17.61 -8.17
CA ILE A 85 3.98 18.04 -8.45
C ILE A 85 5.02 17.35 -7.53
N ALA A 86 4.63 16.44 -6.63
CA ALA A 86 5.57 15.86 -5.65
C ALA A 86 5.47 14.34 -5.47
N ALA A 87 5.13 13.59 -6.53
CA ALA A 87 4.88 12.14 -6.42
C ALA A 87 5.71 11.27 -7.37
N GLU A 88 6.92 11.68 -7.76
CA GLU A 88 7.70 10.93 -8.76
C GLU A 88 8.43 9.69 -8.22
N ASN A 89 8.54 9.50 -6.89
CA ASN A 89 9.32 8.37 -6.34
C ASN A 89 8.64 7.65 -5.18
N ARG A 90 7.30 7.57 -5.14
CA ARG A 90 6.64 6.63 -4.23
C ARG A 90 6.65 5.25 -4.90
N PRO A 91 7.27 4.21 -4.29
CA PRO A 91 7.22 2.86 -4.84
C PRO A 91 5.75 2.46 -5.01
N LEU A 92 5.38 2.10 -6.24
CA LEU A 92 4.01 1.74 -6.61
C LEU A 92 3.47 0.68 -5.66
N SER A 93 2.25 0.89 -5.19
CA SER A 93 1.57 -0.05 -4.30
C SER A 93 1.38 -1.39 -5.03
N PRO A 94 1.46 -2.54 -4.33
CA PRO A 94 1.22 -3.85 -4.94
C PRO A 94 -0.12 -3.95 -5.70
N GLY A 95 -1.15 -3.20 -5.27
CA GLY A 95 -2.43 -3.12 -5.98
C GLY A 95 -2.38 -2.33 -7.29
N GLU A 96 -1.55 -1.29 -7.37
CA GLU A 96 -1.32 -0.54 -8.61
C GLU A 96 -0.55 -1.39 -9.62
N LEU A 97 0.45 -2.15 -9.15
CA LEU A 97 1.19 -3.08 -9.99
C LEU A 97 0.28 -4.18 -10.55
N PHE A 98 -0.62 -4.72 -9.73
CA PHE A 98 -1.62 -5.70 -10.17
C PHE A 98 -2.60 -5.09 -11.19
N ALA A 99 -3.09 -3.87 -10.93
CA ALA A 99 -3.98 -3.18 -11.86
C ALA A 99 -3.31 -2.89 -13.22
N LEU A 100 -2.04 -2.46 -13.21
CA LEU A 100 -1.24 -2.23 -14.42
C LEU A 100 -1.01 -3.53 -15.20
N LEU A 101 -0.76 -4.63 -14.49
CA LEU A 101 -0.64 -5.96 -15.11
C LEU A 101 -1.94 -6.37 -15.79
N MET A 102 -3.08 -6.24 -15.11
CA MET A 102 -4.40 -6.58 -15.67
C MET A 102 -4.75 -5.69 -16.87
N MET A 103 -4.42 -4.40 -16.82
CA MET A 103 -4.59 -3.47 -17.94
C MET A 103 -3.72 -3.87 -19.14
N ALA A 104 -2.45 -4.20 -18.92
CA ALA A 104 -1.54 -4.61 -19.98
C ALA A 104 -2.00 -5.91 -20.67
N VAL A 105 -2.44 -6.91 -19.88
CA VAL A 105 -2.98 -8.18 -20.42
C VAL A 105 -4.24 -7.93 -21.25
N SER A 106 -5.14 -7.06 -20.78
CA SER A 106 -6.35 -6.69 -21.52
C SER A 106 -6.01 -6.03 -22.87
N LEU A 107 -5.05 -5.09 -22.88
CA LEU A 107 -4.62 -4.43 -24.11
C LEU A 107 -4.00 -5.41 -25.11
N ILE A 108 -3.12 -6.30 -24.65
CA ILE A 108 -2.49 -7.33 -25.50
C ILE A 108 -3.53 -8.27 -26.07
N SER A 109 -4.49 -8.72 -25.25
CA SER A 109 -5.58 -9.59 -25.69
C SER A 109 -6.45 -8.93 -26.76
N CYS A 110 -6.84 -7.67 -26.54
CA CYS A 110 -7.65 -6.91 -27.48
C CYS A 110 -6.91 -6.71 -28.82
N LEU A 111 -5.61 -6.35 -28.76
CA LEU A 111 -4.78 -6.18 -29.95
C LEU A 111 -4.61 -7.49 -30.72
N GLY A 112 -4.38 -8.60 -30.03
CA GLY A 112 -4.29 -9.92 -30.66
C GLY A 112 -5.59 -10.34 -31.36
N LEU A 113 -6.73 -10.09 -30.73
CA LEU A 113 -8.04 -10.36 -31.33
C LEU A 113 -8.26 -9.53 -32.61
N ALA A 114 -7.90 -8.25 -32.59
CA ALA A 114 -8.02 -7.37 -33.74
C ALA A 114 -7.14 -7.82 -34.93
N ILE A 115 -5.89 -8.23 -34.66
CA ILE A 115 -4.98 -8.75 -35.68
C ILE A 115 -5.50 -10.08 -36.24
N ALA A 116 -5.97 -10.98 -35.39
CA ALA A 116 -6.53 -12.26 -35.81
C ALA A 116 -7.75 -12.08 -36.73
N ILE A 117 -8.66 -11.17 -36.39
CA ILE A 117 -9.82 -10.83 -37.24
C ILE A 117 -9.37 -10.22 -38.57
N ALA A 118 -8.34 -9.37 -38.56
CA ALA A 118 -7.80 -8.76 -39.78
C ALA A 118 -7.21 -9.82 -40.73
N MET A 119 -6.46 -10.79 -40.19
CA MET A 119 -5.87 -11.89 -40.97
C MET A 119 -6.94 -12.85 -41.52
N PHE A 120 -7.92 -13.24 -40.70
CA PHE A 120 -9.02 -14.11 -41.16
C PHE A 120 -9.84 -13.46 -42.28
N ARG A 121 -9.98 -12.12 -42.25
CA ARG A 121 -10.71 -11.39 -43.29
C ARG A 121 -9.92 -11.26 -44.59
N SER A 122 -8.58 -11.21 -44.53
CA SER A 122 -7.73 -11.26 -45.73
C SER A 122 -7.73 -12.64 -46.40
N ASP A 123 -7.84 -13.72 -45.63
CA ASP A 123 -7.87 -15.09 -46.18
C ASP A 123 -9.19 -15.41 -46.92
N ILE A 124 -10.28 -14.71 -46.61
CA ILE A 124 -11.61 -14.92 -47.22
C ILE A 124 -11.79 -14.10 -48.53
N THR A 125 -10.90 -13.15 -48.82
CA THR A 125 -11.01 -12.23 -49.98
C THR A 125 -10.11 -12.58 -51.17
N LEU A 126 -9.44 -13.73 -51.13
CA LEU A 126 -8.65 -14.34 -52.21
C LEU A 126 -9.38 -15.54 -52.82
#